data_AF-A0A811MWH2-F1
#
_entry.id   AF-A0A811MWH2-F1
#
_cell.length_a   1.000
_cell.length_b   1.000
_cell.length_c   1.000
_cell.angle_alpha   90.00
_cell.angle_beta   90.00
_cell.angle_gamma   90.00
#
_symmetry.space_group_name_H-M   'P 1'
#
loop_
_entity.id
_entity.type
_entity.pdbx_description
1 polymer ?
#
loop_
_entity_poly.entity_id
_entity_poly.type
_entity_poly.pdbx_seq_one_letter_code
_entity_poly.pdbx_strand_id
1 'polypeptide(L)'
;MAARHHCFLSSTDDDGSGALGRVAGEGECKRQHHYTIRGGRAVDDRAALAGREAEAQSSELLDFVARNPSRRALHRDAIVGDGRGSLLLMAHSSGTGGSGQPEKEMAGRPGEAYDSLDPDGNITIKWDIMQWTPDGYVAVVTMYNYQQFRHIGPSGWRFGWTWAEKEVIWSMVGAQTTEQGDCSRFKGNIPHSCKKDPVVVDLLPGTPYNMQIANCCKSGVISTFSQDPANAASSFQLSVGLAGTTTKTVKVPKNFTLRTPGPGYTCGRAIVGKPSRFFSADGRRFTQALMTWNVTCTYSQFLAQKTPSCCVSLSSSYNDTIVDCPTCSCGCQNKNEKNCANKGSPRLRSEIDGPGKWSGQPLVECTNHMCPIKINWHVKQNNKDYWRVKITITNLNFRMNYTEWNLVVQHPNFDNITQLFGLNYKPLTPYGGDINDTAMFWGVKSYNDVLMQEGKLGTVQSELLLRKDSKTFIFEKGWAFPRRVYFNGDNCVMPAPENYPSLPMQD
;
A
#
# COMPACT_ATOMS: atom_id res chain seq x y z
N MET A 1 -8.84 -32.86 -39.28
CA MET A 1 -9.29 -34.03 -38.48
C MET A 1 -10.72 -33.79 -38.05
N ALA A 2 -11.60 -34.77 -38.22
CA ALA A 2 -13.04 -34.62 -37.93
C ALA A 2 -13.33 -34.80 -36.43
N ALA A 3 -14.09 -33.87 -35.84
CA ALA A 3 -14.67 -34.06 -34.53
C ALA A 3 -16.03 -34.78 -34.67
N ARG A 4 -16.10 -36.04 -34.24
CA ARG A 4 -17.38 -36.74 -34.06
C ARG A 4 -18.02 -36.26 -32.77
N HIS A 5 -19.25 -35.76 -32.83
CA HIS A 5 -20.09 -35.65 -31.64
C HIS A 5 -20.86 -36.95 -31.44
N HIS A 6 -20.56 -37.67 -30.36
CA HIS A 6 -21.45 -38.71 -29.84
C HIS A 6 -22.36 -38.09 -28.77
N CYS A 7 -23.66 -38.36 -28.88
CA CYS A 7 -24.62 -38.04 -27.84
C CYS A 7 -24.43 -38.98 -26.64
N PHE A 8 -24.57 -38.47 -25.42
CA PHE A 8 -24.83 -39.29 -24.25
C PHE A 8 -26.28 -39.09 -23.81
N LEU A 9 -27.04 -40.18 -23.78
CA LEU A 9 -28.33 -40.27 -23.12
C LEU A 9 -28.10 -40.60 -21.64
N SER A 10 -28.95 -40.05 -20.77
CA SER A 10 -29.08 -40.46 -19.38
C SER A 10 -30.58 -40.46 -19.07
N SER A 11 -31.22 -41.62 -19.22
CA SER A 11 -32.58 -41.85 -18.76
C SER A 11 -32.58 -42.31 -17.30
N THR A 12 -33.62 -41.91 -16.58
CA THR A 12 -34.07 -42.57 -15.35
C THR A 12 -35.59 -42.64 -15.41
N ASP A 13 -36.10 -43.82 -15.75
CA ASP A 13 -37.49 -44.24 -15.58
C ASP A 13 -37.74 -44.57 -14.08
N ASP A 14 -38.93 -44.77 -13.52
CA ASP A 14 -40.31 -44.78 -14.05
C ASP A 14 -41.33 -44.59 -12.89
N ASP A 15 -42.63 -44.86 -13.15
CA ASP A 15 -43.81 -44.98 -12.26
C ASP A 15 -44.50 -43.66 -11.81
N GLY A 16 -45.82 -43.45 -12.04
CA GLY A 16 -46.80 -44.24 -12.81
C GLY A 16 -48.26 -43.73 -12.62
N SER A 17 -49.13 -43.91 -13.64
CA SER A 17 -50.57 -43.49 -13.73
C SER A 17 -50.85 -41.96 -13.73
N GLY A 18 -51.77 -41.35 -14.51
CA GLY A 18 -52.71 -41.76 -15.58
C GLY A 18 -54.03 -40.96 -15.47
N ALA A 19 -54.71 -40.45 -16.52
CA ALA A 19 -54.49 -40.39 -17.98
C ALA A 19 -55.38 -39.27 -18.62
N LEU A 20 -55.74 -39.35 -19.93
CA LEU A 20 -56.56 -38.44 -20.77
C LEU A 20 -55.91 -37.09 -21.20
N GLY A 21 -55.83 -36.70 -22.49
CA GLY A 21 -56.05 -37.44 -23.74
C GLY A 21 -56.40 -36.58 -24.99
N ARG A 22 -55.49 -36.53 -25.99
CA ARG A 22 -55.66 -36.03 -27.40
C ARG A 22 -55.85 -34.49 -27.56
N VAL A 23 -55.59 -33.81 -28.69
CA VAL A 23 -55.36 -34.19 -30.12
C VAL A 23 -54.13 -33.41 -30.70
N ALA A 24 -53.58 -33.88 -31.84
CA ALA A 24 -52.40 -33.38 -32.54
C ALA A 24 -52.57 -32.02 -33.29
N GLY A 25 -51.43 -31.46 -33.73
CA GLY A 25 -51.33 -30.43 -34.76
C GLY A 25 -50.00 -30.55 -35.54
N GLU A 26 -50.08 -30.59 -36.87
CA GLU A 26 -48.92 -30.65 -37.77
C GLU A 26 -48.22 -29.29 -37.91
N GLY A 27 -46.93 -29.28 -38.22
CA GLY A 27 -46.14 -28.05 -38.40
C GLY A 27 -45.03 -28.21 -39.43
N GLU A 28 -45.27 -27.72 -40.66
CA GLU A 28 -44.28 -27.74 -41.74
C GLU A 28 -43.13 -26.75 -41.56
N CYS A 29 -42.02 -27.07 -42.24
CA CYS A 29 -40.76 -26.35 -42.17
C CYS A 29 -40.77 -25.05 -43.01
N LYS A 30 -40.39 -23.91 -42.42
CA LYS A 30 -40.07 -22.67 -43.14
C LYS A 30 -38.63 -22.23 -42.91
N ARG A 31 -37.93 -21.98 -44.01
CA ARG A 31 -36.58 -21.36 -44.04
C ARG A 31 -36.67 -19.89 -43.61
N GLN A 32 -35.66 -19.40 -42.90
CA GLN A 32 -35.39 -17.96 -42.79
C GLN A 32 -33.94 -17.64 -43.15
N HIS A 33 -33.75 -16.41 -43.63
CA HIS A 33 -32.56 -15.99 -44.37
C HIS A 33 -31.35 -15.65 -43.49
N HIS A 34 -30.16 -15.82 -44.06
CA HIS A 34 -28.91 -15.29 -43.54
C HIS A 34 -28.96 -13.77 -43.34
N TYR A 35 -28.54 -13.32 -42.16
CA TYR A 35 -27.82 -12.05 -42.01
C TYR A 35 -26.51 -12.29 -41.27
N THR A 36 -25.41 -11.86 -41.87
CA THR A 36 -24.04 -12.10 -41.38
C THR A 36 -23.64 -10.99 -40.41
N ILE A 37 -23.63 -11.27 -39.10
CA ILE A 37 -23.06 -10.35 -38.11
C ILE A 37 -21.59 -10.69 -37.89
N ARG A 38 -20.69 -9.76 -38.25
CA ARG A 38 -19.27 -9.83 -37.87
C ARG A 38 -19.16 -9.75 -36.35
N GLY A 39 -18.53 -10.74 -35.73
CA GLY A 39 -18.23 -10.73 -34.30
C GLY A 39 -17.23 -9.62 -33.93
N GLY A 40 -17.75 -8.48 -33.49
CA GLY A 40 -16.98 -7.45 -32.80
C GLY A 40 -16.62 -7.92 -31.40
N ARG A 41 -15.32 -7.97 -31.09
CA ARG A 41 -14.81 -8.30 -29.76
C ARG A 41 -15.16 -7.15 -28.82
N ALA A 42 -16.07 -7.38 -27.86
CA ALA A 42 -16.31 -6.43 -26.77
C ALA A 42 -15.05 -6.39 -25.89
N VAL A 43 -14.18 -5.41 -26.17
CA VAL A 43 -13.01 -5.11 -25.35
C VAL A 43 -13.45 -4.16 -24.23
N ASP A 44 -12.88 -4.36 -23.05
CA ASP A 44 -13.26 -3.70 -21.81
C ASP A 44 -13.09 -2.17 -21.85
N ASP A 45 -14.18 -1.43 -22.10
CA ASP A 45 -14.19 0.04 -22.13
C ASP A 45 -13.75 0.67 -20.79
N ARG A 46 -13.81 -0.04 -19.66
CA ARG A 46 -13.30 0.48 -18.37
C ARG A 46 -11.77 0.57 -18.35
N ALA A 47 -11.07 -0.37 -18.98
CA ALA A 47 -9.62 -0.31 -19.11
C ALA A 47 -9.18 0.88 -19.97
N ALA A 48 -9.95 1.21 -21.02
CA ALA A 48 -9.70 2.37 -21.87
C ALA A 48 -9.96 3.72 -21.17
N LEU A 49 -10.98 3.81 -20.29
CA LEU A 49 -11.20 5.01 -19.47
C LEU A 49 -10.10 5.19 -18.41
N ALA A 50 -9.73 4.13 -17.68
CA ALA A 50 -8.66 4.21 -16.67
C ALA A 50 -7.31 4.60 -17.28
N GLY A 51 -6.99 4.12 -18.49
CA GLY A 51 -5.81 4.54 -19.24
C GLY A 51 -5.78 6.04 -19.56
N ARG A 52 -6.92 6.64 -19.91
CA ARG A 52 -7.00 8.09 -20.22
C ARG A 52 -6.94 8.97 -18.99
N GLU A 53 -7.48 8.54 -17.86
CA GLU A 53 -7.29 9.24 -16.58
C GLU A 53 -5.83 9.17 -16.11
N ALA A 54 -5.15 8.04 -16.32
CA ALA A 54 -3.71 7.90 -16.06
C ALA A 54 -2.86 8.79 -16.99
N GLU A 55 -3.21 8.92 -18.28
CA GLU A 55 -2.57 9.86 -19.21
C GLU A 55 -2.79 11.32 -18.79
N ALA A 56 -3.99 11.70 -18.34
CA ALA A 56 -4.27 13.05 -17.84
C ALA A 56 -3.48 13.38 -16.56
N GLN A 57 -3.38 12.43 -15.62
CA GLN A 57 -2.57 12.58 -14.40
C GLN A 57 -1.07 12.60 -14.72
N SER A 58 -0.61 11.79 -15.67
CA SER A 58 0.77 11.83 -16.20
C SER A 58 1.09 13.20 -16.82
N SER A 59 0.14 13.79 -17.56
CA SER A 59 0.27 15.14 -18.10
C SER A 59 0.38 16.19 -17.00
N GLU A 60 -0.45 16.15 -15.95
CA GLU A 60 -0.31 17.08 -14.80
C GLU A 60 1.01 16.87 -14.03
N LEU A 61 1.52 15.63 -13.93
CA LEU A 61 2.81 15.33 -13.30
C LEU A 61 3.98 15.87 -14.13
N LEU A 62 3.95 15.71 -15.46
CA LEU A 62 4.94 16.29 -16.38
C LEU A 62 4.92 17.82 -16.33
N ASP A 63 3.73 18.41 -16.25
CA ASP A 63 3.55 19.87 -16.10
C ASP A 63 4.06 20.37 -14.73
N PHE A 64 3.91 19.58 -13.66
CA PHE A 64 4.48 19.87 -12.34
C PHE A 64 6.01 19.81 -12.32
N VAL A 65 6.61 18.79 -12.95
CA VAL A 65 8.06 18.64 -13.11
C VAL A 65 8.64 19.77 -13.99
N ALA A 66 7.95 20.16 -15.06
CA ALA A 66 8.36 21.27 -15.91
C ALA A 66 8.30 22.65 -15.22
N ARG A 67 7.42 22.82 -14.21
CA ARG A 67 7.18 24.11 -13.52
C ARG A 67 8.00 24.32 -12.25
N ASN A 68 8.82 23.35 -11.82
CA ASN A 68 9.72 23.49 -10.67
C ASN A 68 11.23 23.28 -11.00
N PRO A 69 11.88 24.11 -11.85
CA PRO A 69 13.33 24.02 -12.08
C PRO A 69 14.18 24.44 -10.86
N SER A 70 13.59 25.19 -9.93
CA SER A 70 14.28 26.04 -8.94
C SER A 70 14.90 25.32 -7.74
N ARG A 71 15.24 24.04 -7.86
CA ARG A 71 16.12 23.32 -6.91
C ARG A 71 17.34 22.64 -7.56
N ARG A 72 17.58 22.87 -8.85
CA ARG A 72 18.79 22.35 -9.56
C ARG A 72 19.99 23.30 -9.59
N ALA A 73 19.84 24.56 -9.15
CA ALA A 73 20.88 25.59 -9.28
C ALA A 73 21.23 26.24 -7.94
N LEU A 74 21.77 25.45 -6.99
CA LEU A 74 22.39 25.95 -5.75
C LEU A 74 23.36 24.93 -5.11
N HIS A 75 24.18 24.24 -5.93
CA HIS A 75 25.37 23.51 -5.47
C HIS A 75 26.40 23.20 -6.58
N ARG A 76 26.57 24.13 -7.52
CA ARG A 76 27.73 24.20 -8.42
C ARG A 76 28.17 25.65 -8.48
N ASP A 77 29.13 26.00 -7.62
CA ASP A 77 30.08 27.12 -7.73
C ASP A 77 30.72 27.34 -6.34
N ALA A 78 31.86 26.69 -6.07
CA ALA A 78 32.83 27.04 -5.00
C ALA A 78 34.07 26.10 -4.93
N ILE A 79 34.70 25.69 -6.05
CA ILE A 79 36.04 25.05 -6.00
C ILE A 79 36.90 25.47 -7.21
N VAL A 80 37.49 26.68 -7.18
CA VAL A 80 38.75 27.04 -7.87
C VAL A 80 39.44 28.15 -7.07
N GLY A 81 40.69 27.92 -6.62
CA GLY A 81 41.52 28.89 -5.88
C GLY A 81 41.10 29.08 -4.40
N ASP A 82 42.00 29.32 -3.44
CA ASP A 82 43.47 29.44 -3.48
C ASP A 82 44.07 28.81 -2.19
N GLY A 83 45.35 28.44 -2.23
CA GLY A 83 45.99 27.66 -1.18
C GLY A 83 46.45 28.48 0.03
N ARG A 84 45.96 28.13 1.23
CA ARG A 84 46.65 28.29 2.53
C ARG A 84 46.03 27.35 3.57
N GLY A 85 46.85 26.51 4.18
CA GLY A 85 46.36 25.47 5.09
C GLY A 85 46.07 25.95 6.51
N SER A 86 45.28 25.15 7.23
CA SER A 86 45.44 24.96 8.67
C SER A 86 44.91 23.60 9.08
N LEU A 87 45.74 22.87 9.81
CA LEU A 87 45.43 21.62 10.50
C LEU A 87 44.44 21.93 11.64
N LEU A 88 43.38 21.13 11.83
CA LEU A 88 42.57 21.20 13.05
C LEU A 88 42.41 19.82 13.70
N LEU A 89 42.69 19.76 15.00
CA LEU A 89 42.79 18.52 15.77
C LEU A 89 41.42 17.92 16.11
N MET A 90 41.42 16.59 16.27
CA MET A 90 40.44 15.88 17.08
C MET A 90 40.54 16.33 18.55
N ALA A 91 39.41 16.57 19.20
CA ALA A 91 39.36 16.81 20.65
C ALA A 91 38.28 15.92 21.30
N HIS A 92 38.71 15.08 22.25
CA HIS A 92 37.85 14.38 23.20
C HIS A 92 37.61 15.25 24.44
N SER A 93 36.39 15.23 24.97
CA SER A 93 36.08 15.47 26.39
C SER A 93 34.79 14.72 26.74
N SER A 94 34.78 13.70 27.61
CA SER A 94 34.94 13.74 29.08
C SER A 94 33.90 14.64 29.76
N GLY A 95 32.91 14.03 30.41
CA GLY A 95 31.81 14.76 31.05
C GLY A 95 31.95 14.92 32.57
N THR A 96 31.23 15.90 33.10
CA THR A 96 30.79 16.03 34.49
C THR A 96 29.37 16.64 34.47
N GLY A 97 28.49 16.24 35.40
CA GLY A 97 27.06 16.56 35.33
C GLY A 97 26.61 17.75 36.18
N GLY A 98 25.32 18.12 36.09
CA GLY A 98 24.67 18.95 37.09
C GLY A 98 23.47 19.79 36.62
N SER A 99 22.31 19.53 37.24
CA SER A 99 21.06 20.33 37.22
C SER A 99 20.22 20.32 35.93
N GLY A 100 18.90 20.23 36.10
CA GLY A 100 17.92 20.09 35.02
C GLY A 100 16.88 21.21 35.00
N GLN A 101 16.32 21.43 33.81
CA GLN A 101 15.09 22.20 33.58
C GLN A 101 14.32 21.53 32.42
N PRO A 102 12.99 21.77 32.31
CA PRO A 102 12.10 20.80 31.69
C PRO A 102 12.22 20.73 30.17
N GLU A 103 12.04 19.51 29.68
CA GLU A 103 11.99 19.14 28.27
C GLU A 103 10.87 19.89 27.55
N LYS A 104 11.26 20.95 26.81
CA LYS A 104 10.35 21.61 25.86
C LYS A 104 10.12 20.67 24.69
N GLU A 105 8.90 20.14 24.61
CA GLU A 105 8.39 19.36 23.48
C GLU A 105 8.73 20.05 22.15
N MET A 106 9.74 19.52 21.47
CA MET A 106 10.32 20.15 20.29
C MET A 106 9.50 19.74 19.07
N ALA A 107 8.60 20.63 18.64
CA ALA A 107 7.76 20.43 17.47
C ALA A 107 8.61 19.93 16.28
N GLY A 108 8.24 18.75 15.76
CA GLY A 108 9.08 17.94 14.88
C GLY A 108 9.66 18.70 13.68
N ARG A 109 10.97 18.53 13.47
CA ARG A 109 11.64 19.11 12.30
C ARG A 109 11.28 18.30 11.04
N PRO A 110 11.28 18.91 9.83
CA PRO A 110 10.93 18.21 8.58
C PRO A 110 11.83 17.04 8.17
N GLY A 111 12.88 16.70 8.95
CA GLY A 111 13.80 15.61 8.66
C GLY A 111 13.37 14.23 9.17
N GLU A 112 12.36 14.15 10.03
CA GLU A 112 11.98 12.88 10.70
C GLU A 112 11.06 11.97 9.87
N ALA A 113 10.50 12.48 8.76
CA ALA A 113 9.58 11.74 7.87
C ALA A 113 10.16 11.46 6.47
N TYR A 114 11.49 11.53 6.31
CA TYR A 114 12.15 11.33 5.03
C TYR A 114 12.47 9.85 4.77
N ASP A 115 11.91 9.29 3.70
CA ASP A 115 12.29 7.98 3.17
C ASP A 115 13.22 8.16 1.97
N SER A 116 14.46 7.65 2.05
CA SER A 116 15.43 7.79 0.96
C SER A 116 15.05 7.04 -0.32
N LEU A 117 14.15 6.04 -0.23
CA LEU A 117 13.70 5.29 -1.41
C LEU A 117 12.38 5.83 -1.99
N ASP A 118 11.70 6.73 -1.28
CA ASP A 118 10.45 7.37 -1.70
C ASP A 118 10.37 8.82 -1.17
N PRO A 119 11.28 9.72 -1.61
CA PRO A 119 11.50 11.03 -0.98
C PRO A 119 10.31 12.00 -1.13
N ASP A 120 9.48 11.80 -2.15
CA ASP A 120 8.25 12.57 -2.39
C ASP A 120 6.98 11.79 -1.94
N GLY A 121 7.14 10.57 -1.42
CA GLY A 121 6.06 9.66 -1.05
C GLY A 121 5.17 10.19 0.06
N ASN A 122 3.89 10.40 -0.25
CA ASN A 122 2.91 10.89 0.71
C ASN A 122 1.49 10.39 0.40
N ILE A 123 0.60 10.54 1.38
CA ILE A 123 -0.84 10.52 1.15
C ILE A 123 -1.33 11.96 1.10
N THR A 124 -1.96 12.36 0.00
CA THR A 124 -2.60 13.67 -0.14
C THR A 124 -4.11 13.52 -0.13
N ILE A 125 -4.75 14.25 0.78
CA ILE A 125 -6.20 14.29 0.95
C ILE A 125 -6.69 15.62 0.37
N LYS A 126 -7.48 15.56 -0.70
CA LYS A 126 -8.19 16.71 -1.26
C LYS A 126 -9.58 16.78 -0.65
N TRP A 127 -9.96 17.96 -0.18
CA TRP A 127 -11.30 18.30 0.30
C TRP A 127 -11.90 19.32 -0.65
N ASP A 128 -12.73 18.86 -1.58
CA ASP A 128 -13.30 19.64 -2.66
C ASP A 128 -14.74 20.06 -2.32
N ILE A 129 -14.96 21.36 -2.07
CA ILE A 129 -16.30 21.90 -1.87
C ILE A 129 -17.00 21.99 -3.23
N MET A 130 -18.04 21.20 -3.43
CA MET A 130 -18.73 21.07 -4.72
C MET A 130 -19.88 22.07 -4.87
N GLN A 131 -20.62 22.33 -3.79
CA GLN A 131 -21.74 23.27 -3.77
C GLN A 131 -22.05 23.75 -2.35
N TRP A 132 -22.65 24.93 -2.22
CA TRP A 132 -23.21 25.44 -0.97
C TRP A 132 -24.60 24.86 -0.71
N THR A 133 -24.96 24.70 0.57
CA THR A 133 -26.32 24.38 1.03
C THR A 133 -26.87 25.57 1.84
N PRO A 134 -28.15 25.59 2.24
CA PRO A 134 -28.69 26.70 3.05
C PRO A 134 -27.99 26.93 4.40
N ASP A 135 -27.35 25.89 4.96
CA ASP A 135 -26.70 25.91 6.28
C ASP A 135 -25.24 25.42 6.26
N GLY A 136 -24.65 25.19 5.08
CA GLY A 136 -23.27 24.72 4.95
C GLY A 136 -22.88 24.40 3.50
N TYR A 137 -22.38 23.18 3.25
CA TYR A 137 -21.87 22.77 1.94
C TYR A 137 -21.87 21.25 1.73
N VAL A 138 -21.82 20.82 0.46
CA VAL A 138 -21.47 19.44 0.08
C VAL A 138 -20.02 19.41 -0.39
N ALA A 139 -19.24 18.46 0.13
CA ALA A 139 -17.86 18.24 -0.27
C ALA A 139 -17.61 16.79 -0.68
N VAL A 140 -16.66 16.59 -1.61
CA VAL A 140 -16.04 15.30 -1.91
C VAL A 140 -14.64 15.31 -1.30
N VAL A 141 -14.32 14.26 -0.55
CA VAL A 141 -13.02 14.07 0.08
C VAL A 141 -12.36 12.88 -0.58
N THR A 142 -11.21 13.11 -1.22
CA THR A 142 -10.44 12.07 -1.93
C THR A 142 -9.05 11.95 -1.35
N MET A 143 -8.67 10.75 -0.94
CA MET A 143 -7.33 10.38 -0.51
C MET A 143 -6.59 9.75 -1.68
N TYR A 144 -5.42 10.28 -2.02
CA TYR A 144 -4.51 9.75 -3.03
C TYR A 144 -3.26 9.21 -2.34
N ASN A 145 -2.86 7.99 -2.67
CA ASN A 145 -1.60 7.41 -2.23
C ASN A 145 -0.53 7.58 -3.31
N TYR A 146 0.35 8.56 -3.13
CA TYR A 146 1.48 8.83 -4.04
C TYR A 146 2.75 8.06 -3.66
N GLN A 147 2.70 7.20 -2.65
CA GLN A 147 3.85 6.39 -2.24
C GLN A 147 4.16 5.30 -3.27
N GLN A 148 5.45 5.02 -3.49
CA GLN A 148 5.91 4.05 -4.48
C GLN A 148 5.67 2.60 -4.05
N PHE A 149 5.82 2.28 -2.76
CA PHE A 149 5.82 0.91 -2.25
C PHE A 149 5.11 0.72 -0.89
N ARG A 150 4.44 1.74 -0.35
CA ARG A 150 3.61 1.60 0.87
C ARG A 150 2.12 1.72 0.53
N HIS A 151 1.39 0.62 0.63
CA HIS A 151 -0.08 0.60 0.48
C HIS A 151 -0.76 0.65 1.85
N ILE A 152 -2.02 1.08 1.89
CA ILE A 152 -2.89 0.92 3.07
C ILE A 152 -3.57 -0.44 2.94
N GLY A 153 -3.14 -1.41 3.75
CA GLY A 153 -3.67 -2.77 3.75
C GLY A 153 -5.01 -2.95 4.49
N PRO A 154 -5.54 -4.19 4.55
CA PRO A 154 -6.81 -4.51 5.22
C PRO A 154 -6.88 -4.10 6.70
N SER A 155 -8.12 -3.88 7.15
CA SER A 155 -8.56 -2.95 8.22
C SER A 155 -8.50 -1.46 7.85
N GLY A 156 -7.74 -1.09 6.81
CA GLY A 156 -7.92 0.15 6.05
C GLY A 156 -7.60 1.44 6.79
N TRP A 157 -7.85 2.56 6.09
CA TRP A 157 -7.73 3.89 6.68
C TRP A 157 -8.86 4.21 7.66
N ARG A 158 -8.53 4.98 8.69
CA ARG A 158 -9.46 5.71 9.55
C ARG A 158 -9.04 7.18 9.54
N PHE A 159 -9.88 8.04 9.00
CA PHE A 159 -9.57 9.45 8.80
C PHE A 159 -10.43 10.29 9.74
N GLY A 160 -9.81 11.14 10.54
CA GLY A 160 -10.49 12.03 11.47
C GLY A 160 -9.99 13.45 11.38
N TRP A 161 -10.81 14.39 11.82
CA TRP A 161 -10.51 15.81 11.87
C TRP A 161 -11.30 16.46 13.00
N THR A 162 -11.02 17.72 13.32
CA THR A 162 -11.81 18.53 14.24
C THR A 162 -12.48 19.68 13.48
N TRP A 163 -13.80 19.82 13.60
CA TRP A 163 -14.54 20.95 13.05
C TRP A 163 -14.06 22.28 13.63
N ALA A 164 -14.21 23.40 12.93
CA ALA A 164 -13.73 24.68 13.44
C ALA A 164 -14.64 25.22 14.56
N GLU A 165 -15.95 25.11 14.40
CA GLU A 165 -16.98 25.77 15.21
C GLU A 165 -18.04 24.78 15.75
N LYS A 166 -19.22 24.65 15.12
CA LYS A 166 -20.35 23.80 15.57
C LYS A 166 -20.93 22.92 14.45
N GLU A 167 -20.16 22.74 13.38
CA GLU A 167 -20.50 21.99 12.18
C GLU A 167 -20.96 20.55 12.50
N VAL A 168 -21.79 19.99 11.64
CA VAL A 168 -22.30 18.60 11.72
C VAL A 168 -22.23 17.93 10.36
N ILE A 169 -22.29 16.60 10.35
CA ILE A 169 -22.43 15.82 9.12
C ILE A 169 -23.91 15.46 8.96
N TRP A 170 -24.59 16.04 7.98
CA TRP A 170 -25.98 15.72 7.65
C TRP A 170 -26.11 14.32 7.05
N SER A 171 -25.23 13.99 6.09
CA SER A 171 -25.24 12.71 5.37
C SER A 171 -23.87 12.40 4.77
N MET A 172 -23.63 11.12 4.47
CA MET A 172 -22.42 10.63 3.82
C MET A 172 -22.74 9.60 2.74
N VAL A 173 -21.85 9.48 1.75
CA VAL A 173 -21.88 8.47 0.67
C VAL A 173 -20.44 7.99 0.44
N GLY A 174 -20.23 6.69 0.25
CA GLY A 174 -18.91 6.07 0.10
C GLY A 174 -18.17 5.76 1.41
N ALA A 175 -18.45 6.50 2.49
CA ALA A 175 -17.87 6.28 3.82
C ALA A 175 -18.89 6.57 4.92
N GLN A 176 -18.57 6.18 6.16
CA GLN A 176 -19.44 6.36 7.34
C GLN A 176 -18.63 6.76 8.57
N THR A 177 -19.19 7.61 9.44
CA THR A 177 -18.59 7.90 10.75
C THR A 177 -18.71 6.71 11.69
N THR A 178 -17.66 6.44 12.47
CA THR A 178 -17.66 5.37 13.48
C THR A 178 -18.57 5.65 14.67
N GLU A 179 -18.93 6.92 14.91
CA GLU A 179 -19.83 7.34 15.99
C GLU A 179 -20.70 8.53 15.55
N GLN A 180 -21.97 8.52 15.96
CA GLN A 180 -22.88 9.66 15.76
C GLN A 180 -22.61 10.82 16.75
N GLY A 181 -22.26 10.50 18.00
CA GLY A 181 -22.12 11.51 19.07
C GLY A 181 -23.46 12.06 19.57
N ASP A 182 -23.41 13.10 20.40
CA ASP A 182 -24.62 13.73 20.96
C ASP A 182 -25.29 14.67 19.94
N CYS A 183 -26.40 14.20 19.37
CA CYS A 183 -27.27 14.98 18.50
C CYS A 183 -28.55 15.51 19.18
N SER A 184 -28.67 15.45 20.51
CA SER A 184 -29.89 15.80 21.27
C SER A 184 -30.47 17.20 21.00
N ARG A 185 -29.63 18.15 20.53
CA ARG A 185 -30.07 19.50 20.11
C ARG A 185 -30.98 19.50 18.86
N PHE A 186 -31.02 18.42 18.09
CA PHE A 186 -31.83 18.28 16.87
C PHE A 186 -33.10 17.47 17.16
N LYS A 187 -34.27 18.10 17.04
CA LYS A 187 -35.58 17.50 17.38
C LYS A 187 -36.32 16.82 16.22
N GLY A 188 -35.82 16.97 14.99
CA GLY A 188 -36.46 16.49 13.76
C GLY A 188 -35.47 15.69 12.92
N ASN A 189 -34.94 16.29 11.86
CA ASN A 189 -33.84 15.70 11.11
C ASN A 189 -32.60 15.62 12.02
N ILE A 190 -32.18 14.40 12.37
CA ILE A 190 -30.98 14.14 13.17
C ILE A 190 -29.79 13.97 12.20
N PRO A 191 -28.67 14.70 12.39
CA PRO A 191 -27.48 14.52 11.57
C PRO A 191 -26.89 13.10 11.67
N HIS A 192 -26.24 12.66 10.60
CA HIS A 192 -25.43 11.44 10.57
C HIS A 192 -24.33 11.44 11.65
N SER A 193 -23.71 12.60 11.93
CA SER A 193 -22.84 12.77 13.09
C SER A 193 -22.81 14.21 13.60
N CYS A 194 -22.85 14.35 14.92
CA CYS A 194 -22.72 15.59 15.66
C CYS A 194 -21.42 15.68 16.47
N LYS A 195 -20.50 14.71 16.33
CA LYS A 195 -19.17 14.81 16.97
C LYS A 195 -18.40 16.01 16.46
N LYS A 196 -17.72 16.69 17.38
CA LYS A 196 -16.79 17.79 17.12
C LYS A 196 -15.53 17.31 16.40
N ASP A 197 -15.17 16.05 16.64
CA ASP A 197 -13.98 15.33 16.19
C ASP A 197 -14.35 13.99 15.51
N PRO A 198 -15.11 14.00 14.39
CA PRO A 198 -15.57 12.77 13.75
C PRO A 198 -14.39 11.94 13.22
N VAL A 199 -14.53 10.61 13.32
CA VAL A 199 -13.65 9.62 12.67
C VAL A 199 -14.48 8.85 11.66
N VAL A 200 -14.01 8.81 10.43
CA VAL A 200 -14.65 8.20 9.26
C VAL A 200 -13.86 6.95 8.84
N VAL A 201 -14.60 5.96 8.33
CA VAL A 201 -14.07 4.78 7.66
C VAL A 201 -14.80 4.57 6.33
N ASP A 202 -14.08 4.08 5.32
CA ASP A 202 -14.64 3.65 4.03
C ASP A 202 -15.69 2.55 4.22
N LEU A 203 -16.65 2.45 3.30
CA LEU A 203 -17.64 1.37 3.31
C LEU A 203 -17.03 0.07 2.75
N LEU A 204 -17.71 -1.05 3.05
CA LEU A 204 -17.26 -2.39 2.65
C LEU A 204 -17.58 -2.67 1.17
N PRO A 205 -16.81 -3.55 0.49
CA PRO A 205 -17.16 -4.10 -0.81
C PRO A 205 -18.57 -4.71 -0.81
N GLY A 206 -19.31 -4.53 -1.92
CA GLY A 206 -20.71 -4.97 -2.03
C GLY A 206 -21.74 -3.98 -1.48
N THR A 207 -21.32 -2.81 -0.99
CA THR A 207 -22.21 -1.69 -0.63
C THR A 207 -23.22 -1.38 -1.76
N PRO A 208 -24.52 -1.13 -1.46
CA PRO A 208 -25.52 -0.77 -2.47
C PRO A 208 -25.13 0.44 -3.33
N TYR A 209 -25.45 0.40 -4.63
CA TYR A 209 -25.02 1.41 -5.62
C TYR A 209 -25.39 2.86 -5.25
N ASN A 210 -26.54 3.07 -4.61
CA ASN A 210 -26.99 4.39 -4.15
C ASN A 210 -26.18 4.95 -2.95
N MET A 211 -25.31 4.14 -2.35
CA MET A 211 -24.38 4.55 -1.29
C MET A 211 -22.90 4.53 -1.76
N GLN A 212 -22.65 4.29 -3.06
CA GLN A 212 -21.32 4.33 -3.65
C GLN A 212 -20.98 5.70 -4.26
N ILE A 213 -19.68 5.96 -4.38
CA ILE A 213 -19.07 7.02 -5.18
C ILE A 213 -17.80 6.46 -5.84
N ALA A 214 -17.27 7.13 -6.86
CA ALA A 214 -16.01 6.73 -7.49
C ALA A 214 -14.89 6.52 -6.46
N ASN A 215 -14.09 5.48 -6.65
CA ASN A 215 -12.96 5.08 -5.79
C ASN A 215 -13.31 4.63 -4.35
N CYS A 216 -14.58 4.65 -3.92
CA CYS A 216 -15.06 3.74 -2.86
C CYS A 216 -15.32 2.35 -3.48
N CYS A 217 -15.71 1.30 -2.75
CA CYS A 217 -15.91 1.16 -1.31
C CYS A 217 -15.11 -0.10 -0.94
N LYS A 218 -13.88 0.10 -0.47
CA LYS A 218 -12.80 -0.91 -0.48
C LYS A 218 -12.36 -1.30 0.93
N SER A 219 -13.21 -1.12 1.94
CA SER A 219 -12.86 -1.28 3.36
C SER A 219 -11.62 -0.47 3.78
N GLY A 220 -11.36 0.66 3.10
CA GLY A 220 -10.26 1.56 3.39
C GLY A 220 -8.91 1.11 2.83
N VAL A 221 -8.88 0.10 1.96
CA VAL A 221 -7.68 -0.34 1.25
C VAL A 221 -7.35 0.66 0.13
N ILE A 222 -6.10 1.11 0.09
CA ILE A 222 -5.57 1.98 -0.97
C ILE A 222 -4.23 1.42 -1.43
N SER A 223 -4.14 1.01 -2.70
CA SER A 223 -2.90 0.48 -3.26
C SER A 223 -1.85 1.59 -3.46
N THR A 224 -0.65 1.24 -3.90
CA THR A 224 0.34 2.23 -4.36
C THR A 224 0.04 2.63 -5.80
N PHE A 225 0.33 3.88 -6.17
CA PHE A 225 0.24 4.31 -7.56
C PHE A 225 1.14 3.50 -8.50
N SER A 226 2.19 2.85 -7.98
CA SER A 226 3.09 1.98 -8.74
C SER A 226 2.59 0.56 -8.97
N GLN A 227 1.80 -0.01 -8.06
CA GLN A 227 1.29 -1.38 -8.19
C GLN A 227 -0.07 -1.42 -8.89
N ASP A 228 -0.99 -0.53 -8.50
CA ASP A 228 -2.33 -0.42 -9.09
C ASP A 228 -2.82 1.06 -9.05
N PRO A 229 -2.55 1.85 -10.11
CA PRO A 229 -2.99 3.24 -10.20
C PRO A 229 -4.51 3.43 -10.03
N ALA A 230 -5.31 2.48 -10.52
CA ALA A 230 -6.77 2.54 -10.43
C ALA A 230 -7.27 2.34 -8.99
N ASN A 231 -6.49 1.66 -8.15
CA ASN A 231 -6.79 1.46 -6.73
C ASN A 231 -6.00 2.35 -5.76
N ALA A 232 -5.15 3.25 -6.27
CA ALA A 232 -4.34 4.20 -5.49
C ALA A 232 -5.10 5.42 -4.95
N ALA A 233 -6.43 5.47 -5.10
CA ALA A 233 -7.30 6.47 -4.49
C ALA A 233 -8.48 5.85 -3.74
N SER A 234 -9.02 6.59 -2.76
CA SER A 234 -10.29 6.31 -2.08
C SER A 234 -11.05 7.63 -1.88
N SER A 235 -12.37 7.64 -2.06
CA SER A 235 -13.16 8.87 -1.91
C SER A 235 -14.51 8.65 -1.23
N PHE A 236 -15.00 9.71 -0.60
CA PHE A 236 -16.34 9.79 -0.03
C PHE A 236 -16.93 11.20 -0.19
N GLN A 237 -18.24 11.29 -0.20
CA GLN A 237 -18.96 12.57 -0.17
C GLN A 237 -19.58 12.78 1.21
N LEU A 238 -19.58 14.02 1.70
CA LEU A 238 -20.34 14.42 2.88
C LEU A 238 -21.09 15.73 2.67
N SER A 239 -22.27 15.81 3.28
CA SER A 239 -23.02 17.06 3.44
C SER A 239 -22.73 17.62 4.83
N VAL A 240 -22.15 18.82 4.91
CA VAL A 240 -21.78 19.51 6.15
C VAL A 240 -22.79 20.59 6.44
N GLY A 241 -23.37 20.54 7.64
CA GLY A 241 -24.32 21.53 8.16
C GLY A 241 -23.73 22.42 9.24
N LEU A 242 -24.46 23.49 9.59
CA LEU A 242 -24.04 24.53 10.53
C LEU A 242 -22.63 25.10 10.24
N ALA A 243 -22.31 25.26 8.96
CA ALA A 243 -21.04 25.75 8.43
C ALA A 243 -21.23 27.03 7.61
N GLY A 244 -20.12 27.70 7.28
CA GLY A 244 -20.16 28.87 6.40
C GLY A 244 -20.54 28.50 4.97
N THR A 245 -21.51 29.22 4.41
CA THR A 245 -22.13 29.01 3.09
C THR A 245 -21.49 29.81 1.94
N THR A 246 -20.29 30.37 2.15
CA THR A 246 -19.54 31.13 1.13
C THR A 246 -18.05 30.92 1.28
N THR A 247 -17.27 31.25 0.24
CA THR A 247 -15.80 31.17 0.25
C THR A 247 -15.12 32.04 1.33
N LYS A 248 -15.84 33.05 1.85
CA LYS A 248 -15.35 33.95 2.92
C LYS A 248 -15.75 33.49 4.33
N THR A 249 -16.90 32.81 4.45
CA THR A 249 -17.47 32.41 5.75
C THR A 249 -17.10 30.98 6.13
N VAL A 250 -16.87 30.09 5.15
CA VAL A 250 -16.49 28.70 5.41
C VAL A 250 -15.18 28.63 6.21
N LYS A 251 -15.13 27.71 7.18
CA LYS A 251 -13.95 27.45 7.99
C LYS A 251 -13.34 26.11 7.58
N VAL A 252 -12.02 26.09 7.50
CA VAL A 252 -11.26 24.87 7.22
C VAL A 252 -11.19 24.04 8.51
N PRO A 253 -11.50 22.72 8.47
CA PRO A 253 -11.28 21.83 9.60
C PRO A 253 -9.80 21.81 10.03
N LYS A 254 -9.56 21.36 11.26
CA LYS A 254 -8.25 21.35 11.92
C LYS A 254 -7.90 19.94 12.39
N ASN A 255 -6.66 19.75 12.83
CA ASN A 255 -6.19 18.53 13.50
C ASN A 255 -6.55 17.25 12.74
N PHE A 256 -6.20 17.21 11.45
CA PHE A 256 -6.38 16.02 10.63
C PHE A 256 -5.53 14.87 11.17
N THR A 257 -6.11 13.66 11.19
CA THR A 257 -5.45 12.43 11.63
C THR A 257 -5.76 11.33 10.63
N LEU A 258 -4.72 10.59 10.25
CA LEU A 258 -4.84 9.42 9.38
C LEU A 258 -4.22 8.22 10.09
N ARG A 259 -5.08 7.30 10.51
CA ARG A 259 -4.68 6.04 11.14
C ARG A 259 -4.85 4.92 10.12
N THR A 260 -3.92 3.99 10.11
CA THR A 260 -3.85 2.84 9.21
C THR A 260 -3.58 1.58 10.05
N PRO A 261 -3.63 0.37 9.48
CA PRO A 261 -3.18 -0.83 10.18
C PRO A 261 -1.68 -0.72 10.43
N GLY A 262 -1.24 -0.99 11.66
CA GLY A 262 0.11 -0.63 12.10
C GLY A 262 0.19 0.84 12.54
N PRO A 263 1.38 1.46 12.47
CA PRO A 263 1.59 2.78 13.06
C PRO A 263 1.22 3.93 12.12
N GLY A 264 1.01 5.12 12.70
CA GLY A 264 0.24 6.21 12.08
C GLY A 264 1.02 7.17 11.19
N TYR A 265 0.27 7.82 10.28
CA TYR A 265 0.74 8.95 9.48
C TYR A 265 0.61 10.25 10.27
N THR A 266 1.52 11.19 10.03
CA THR A 266 1.42 12.57 10.55
C THR A 266 0.86 13.48 9.46
N CYS A 267 -0.31 14.07 9.69
CA CYS A 267 -0.95 14.98 8.75
C CYS A 267 -0.63 16.44 9.07
N GLY A 268 -0.30 17.21 8.04
CA GLY A 268 -0.12 18.66 8.15
C GLY A 268 -1.45 19.42 8.29
N ARG A 269 -1.35 20.75 8.40
CA ARG A 269 -2.51 21.63 8.27
C ARG A 269 -3.04 21.60 6.83
N ALA A 270 -4.35 21.77 6.67
CA ALA A 270 -4.94 22.01 5.35
C ALA A 270 -4.42 23.32 4.72
N ILE A 271 -4.12 23.27 3.43
CA ILE A 271 -3.68 24.38 2.60
C ILE A 271 -4.73 24.63 1.52
N VAL A 272 -5.17 25.88 1.35
CA VAL A 272 -6.10 26.24 0.26
C VAL A 272 -5.38 26.12 -1.08
N GLY A 273 -5.83 25.20 -1.92
CA GLY A 273 -5.27 24.91 -3.24
C GLY A 273 -6.02 25.60 -4.37
N LYS A 274 -5.51 25.42 -5.59
CA LYS A 274 -6.26 25.72 -6.82
C LYS A 274 -7.49 24.80 -6.87
N PRO A 275 -8.71 25.29 -7.17
CA PRO A 275 -9.90 24.45 -7.14
C PRO A 275 -9.86 23.32 -8.19
N SER A 276 -10.08 22.09 -7.75
CA SER A 276 -10.03 20.86 -8.55
C SER A 276 -11.02 20.87 -9.71
N ARG A 277 -10.66 20.21 -10.82
CA ARG A 277 -11.51 20.02 -11.99
C ARG A 277 -11.96 18.57 -12.08
N PHE A 278 -13.23 18.36 -12.40
CA PHE A 278 -13.84 17.04 -12.56
C PHE A 278 -14.37 16.94 -13.98
N PHE A 279 -13.79 16.05 -14.78
CA PHE A 279 -14.23 15.83 -16.15
C PHE A 279 -15.45 14.90 -16.19
N SER A 280 -16.34 15.10 -17.17
CA SER A 280 -17.36 14.12 -17.51
C SER A 280 -16.72 12.86 -18.11
N ALA A 281 -17.41 11.72 -18.03
CA ALA A 281 -16.89 10.44 -18.52
C ALA A 281 -16.57 10.41 -20.03
N ASP A 282 -17.14 11.34 -20.82
CA ASP A 282 -16.84 11.54 -22.24
C ASP A 282 -15.69 12.54 -22.49
N GLY A 283 -15.13 13.14 -21.43
CA GLY A 283 -14.07 14.15 -21.46
C GLY A 283 -14.48 15.53 -21.99
N ARG A 284 -15.74 15.73 -22.41
CA ARG A 284 -16.16 16.94 -23.16
C ARG A 284 -16.51 18.14 -22.28
N ARG A 285 -16.86 17.90 -21.02
CA ARG A 285 -17.19 18.92 -20.04
C ARG A 285 -16.31 18.73 -18.81
N PHE A 286 -15.99 19.81 -18.12
CA PHE A 286 -15.55 19.73 -16.73
C PHE A 286 -16.44 20.61 -15.85
N THR A 287 -16.63 20.19 -14.61
CA THR A 287 -17.04 21.05 -13.50
C THR A 287 -15.81 21.38 -12.66
N GLN A 288 -15.93 22.36 -11.77
CA GLN A 288 -14.84 22.75 -10.88
C GLN A 288 -15.37 22.84 -9.45
N ALA A 289 -14.56 22.44 -8.48
CA ALA A 289 -14.82 22.73 -7.07
C ALA A 289 -14.91 24.26 -6.87
N LEU A 290 -15.74 24.69 -5.92
CA LEU A 290 -15.81 26.09 -5.48
C LEU A 290 -14.58 26.46 -4.64
N MET A 291 -14.07 25.50 -3.85
CA MET A 291 -12.80 25.57 -3.14
C MET A 291 -12.20 24.17 -3.01
N THR A 292 -10.87 24.09 -2.95
CA THR A 292 -10.13 22.85 -2.65
C THR A 292 -9.19 23.10 -1.49
N TRP A 293 -9.18 22.21 -0.51
CA TRP A 293 -8.17 22.18 0.54
C TRP A 293 -7.35 20.89 0.44
N ASN A 294 -6.02 21.02 0.46
CA ASN A 294 -5.09 19.90 0.42
C ASN A 294 -4.51 19.67 1.82
N VAL A 295 -4.59 18.44 2.31
CA VAL A 295 -3.89 17.97 3.51
C VAL A 295 -2.88 16.91 3.08
N THR A 296 -1.60 17.13 3.36
CA THR A 296 -0.56 16.13 3.11
C THR A 296 -0.27 15.38 4.41
N CYS A 297 -0.30 14.05 4.35
CA CYS A 297 0.04 13.14 5.43
C CYS A 297 1.29 12.34 5.04
N THR A 298 2.34 12.41 5.86
CA THR A 298 3.60 11.72 5.64
C THR A 298 3.80 10.58 6.63
N TYR A 299 4.54 9.55 6.22
CA TYR A 299 4.89 8.42 7.06
C TYR A 299 6.32 8.60 7.59
N SER A 300 6.48 8.66 8.91
CA SER A 300 7.80 8.68 9.55
C SER A 300 8.12 7.28 10.04
N GLN A 301 9.13 6.62 9.46
CA GLN A 301 9.56 5.29 9.91
C GLN A 301 9.91 5.30 11.42
N PHE A 302 10.54 6.38 11.90
CA PHE A 302 10.95 6.54 13.30
C PHE A 302 9.79 6.76 14.29
N LEU A 303 8.87 7.68 13.98
CA LEU A 303 7.73 7.97 14.86
C LEU A 303 6.68 6.86 14.80
N ALA A 304 6.54 6.25 13.63
CA ALA A 304 5.57 5.19 13.43
C ALA A 304 6.06 3.89 14.07
N GLN A 305 7.17 3.32 13.62
CA GLN A 305 7.46 1.91 13.85
C GLN A 305 8.61 1.69 14.86
N LYS A 306 8.27 1.70 16.15
CA LYS A 306 9.22 1.42 17.26
C LYS A 306 9.83 0.01 17.25
N THR A 307 9.19 -0.95 16.60
CA THR A 307 9.62 -2.36 16.49
C THR A 307 9.49 -2.83 15.05
N PRO A 308 10.54 -3.37 14.41
CA PRO A 308 10.47 -3.89 13.04
C PRO A 308 9.37 -4.94 12.86
N SER A 309 8.86 -5.06 11.63
CA SER A 309 7.82 -6.05 11.26
C SER A 309 8.38 -7.26 10.49
N CYS A 310 9.64 -7.22 10.06
CA CYS A 310 10.27 -8.26 9.27
C CYS A 310 11.77 -8.43 9.54
N CYS A 311 12.29 -9.63 9.26
CA CYS A 311 13.72 -9.94 9.30
C CYS A 311 14.16 -10.73 8.07
N VAL A 312 15.46 -10.70 7.78
CA VAL A 312 16.09 -11.41 6.67
C VAL A 312 17.01 -12.51 7.18
N SER A 313 16.99 -13.64 6.49
CA SER A 313 17.91 -14.77 6.62
C SER A 313 18.60 -15.00 5.27
N LEU A 314 19.86 -15.40 5.28
CA LEU A 314 20.71 -15.54 4.10
C LEU A 314 21.26 -16.97 4.02
N SER A 315 21.29 -17.54 2.82
CA SER A 315 21.84 -18.88 2.59
C SER A 315 22.38 -19.02 1.17
N SER A 316 23.19 -20.04 0.92
CA SER A 316 23.67 -20.37 -0.42
C SER A 316 23.73 -21.89 -0.62
N SER A 317 23.86 -22.32 -1.87
CA SER A 317 24.06 -23.73 -2.22
C SER A 317 25.51 -24.23 -2.04
N TYR A 318 26.41 -23.35 -1.57
CA TYR A 318 27.85 -23.59 -1.46
C TYR A 318 28.39 -23.37 -0.04
N ASN A 319 27.50 -23.16 0.94
CA ASN A 319 27.83 -23.01 2.34
C ASN A 319 26.69 -23.61 3.17
N ASP A 320 27.00 -24.64 3.96
CA ASP A 320 25.99 -25.37 4.76
C ASP A 320 25.43 -24.55 5.93
N THR A 321 26.10 -23.44 6.29
CA THR A 321 25.66 -22.56 7.38
C THR A 321 24.61 -21.56 6.87
N ILE A 322 23.38 -21.69 7.37
CA ILE A 322 22.32 -20.70 7.15
C ILE A 322 22.47 -19.56 8.17
N VAL A 323 22.56 -18.34 7.66
CA VAL A 323 22.56 -17.12 8.48
C VAL A 323 21.11 -16.77 8.79
N ASP A 324 20.65 -17.13 9.98
CA ASP A 324 19.26 -16.87 10.35
C ASP A 324 19.02 -15.39 10.71
N CYS A 325 17.74 -15.00 10.83
CA CYS A 325 17.33 -13.71 11.34
C CYS A 325 17.97 -13.43 12.72
N PRO A 326 18.49 -12.22 12.96
CA PRO A 326 19.04 -11.84 14.26
C PRO A 326 18.03 -12.03 15.41
N THR A 327 18.54 -12.46 16.56
CA THR A 327 17.74 -12.68 17.76
C THR A 327 17.05 -11.39 18.21
N CYS A 328 15.80 -11.51 18.65
CA CYS A 328 14.91 -10.42 19.01
C CYS A 328 14.71 -9.31 17.95
N SER A 329 14.93 -9.58 16.65
CA SER A 329 14.74 -8.60 15.55
C SER A 329 13.44 -7.78 15.65
N CYS A 330 12.33 -8.40 16.05
CA CYS A 330 11.03 -7.76 16.19
C CYS A 330 10.51 -7.78 17.65
N GLY A 331 11.43 -7.83 18.62
CA GLY A 331 11.14 -7.93 20.05
C GLY A 331 11.61 -9.26 20.68
N CYS A 332 11.86 -9.26 21.98
CA CYS A 332 12.18 -10.49 22.73
C CYS A 332 10.93 -11.13 23.35
N GLN A 333 11.01 -12.42 23.67
CA GLN A 333 10.01 -13.09 24.49
C GLN A 333 10.16 -12.69 25.96
N ASN A 334 9.16 -12.00 26.51
CA ASN A 334 9.06 -11.72 27.94
C ASN A 334 8.26 -12.83 28.64
N LYS A 335 8.74 -13.34 29.78
CA LYS A 335 8.11 -14.46 30.53
C LYS A 335 6.64 -14.22 30.95
N ASN A 336 6.19 -12.97 30.94
CA ASN A 336 4.85 -12.56 31.35
C ASN A 336 3.92 -12.19 30.16
N GLU A 337 4.40 -12.18 28.92
CA GLU A 337 3.65 -11.66 27.76
C GLU A 337 3.32 -12.77 26.74
N LYS A 338 2.03 -12.87 26.37
CA LYS A 338 1.52 -13.84 25.39
C LYS A 338 1.64 -13.32 23.94
N ASN A 339 2.83 -12.89 23.54
CA ASN A 339 3.02 -12.20 22.26
C ASN A 339 3.26 -13.18 21.08
N CYS A 340 3.41 -14.48 21.35
CA CYS A 340 3.54 -15.52 20.34
C CYS A 340 2.80 -16.81 20.75
N ALA A 341 2.61 -17.71 19.79
CA ALA A 341 2.07 -19.04 20.01
C ALA A 341 2.87 -20.13 19.28
N ASN A 342 2.84 -21.35 19.82
CA ASN A 342 3.44 -22.54 19.20
C ASN A 342 2.42 -23.24 18.29
N LYS A 343 2.87 -23.77 17.14
CA LYS A 343 2.02 -24.54 16.21
C LYS A 343 1.39 -25.74 16.91
N GLY A 344 0.15 -26.05 16.54
CA GLY A 344 -0.60 -27.18 17.09
C GLY A 344 -1.04 -27.03 18.56
N SER A 345 -0.74 -25.92 19.23
CA SER A 345 -1.18 -25.72 20.61
C SER A 345 -2.73 -25.61 20.70
N PRO A 346 -3.41 -26.33 21.61
CA PRO A 346 -4.89 -26.30 21.69
C PRO A 346 -5.49 -24.92 21.93
N ARG A 347 -4.71 -24.00 22.52
CA ARG A 347 -5.12 -22.62 22.82
C ARG A 347 -5.10 -21.69 21.60
N LEU A 348 -4.40 -22.06 20.52
CA LEU A 348 -4.20 -21.20 19.35
C LEU A 348 -5.54 -20.75 18.73
N ARG A 349 -6.48 -21.68 18.51
CA ARG A 349 -7.81 -21.36 17.94
C ARG A 349 -8.59 -20.38 18.82
N SER A 350 -8.62 -20.59 20.14
CA SER A 350 -9.27 -19.67 21.08
C SER A 350 -8.60 -18.29 21.19
N GLU A 351 -7.34 -18.16 20.76
CA GLU A 351 -6.60 -16.89 20.72
C GLU A 351 -6.67 -16.19 19.35
N ILE A 352 -7.15 -16.87 18.30
CA ILE A 352 -7.44 -16.31 16.97
C ILE A 352 -8.90 -15.85 16.88
N ASP A 353 -9.85 -16.73 17.21
CA ASP A 353 -11.29 -16.54 16.94
C ASP A 353 -12.11 -15.94 18.11
N GLY A 354 -11.43 -15.42 19.14
CA GLY A 354 -12.09 -14.91 20.35
C GLY A 354 -12.85 -13.58 20.13
N PRO A 355 -14.09 -13.43 20.65
CA PRO A 355 -14.90 -12.23 20.41
C PRO A 355 -14.24 -10.96 20.97
N GLY A 356 -14.26 -9.89 20.17
CA GLY A 356 -13.89 -8.52 20.58
C GLY A 356 -12.39 -8.23 20.71
N LYS A 357 -11.49 -9.06 20.16
CA LYS A 357 -10.04 -9.02 20.49
C LYS A 357 -9.03 -8.69 19.38
N TRP A 358 -9.45 -8.23 18.20
CA TRP A 358 -8.48 -7.69 17.24
C TRP A 358 -8.02 -6.29 17.66
N SER A 359 -6.95 -6.22 18.45
CA SER A 359 -6.31 -4.98 18.91
C SER A 359 -5.40 -4.33 17.85
N GLY A 360 -5.37 -4.86 16.63
CA GLY A 360 -4.38 -4.52 15.60
C GLY A 360 -3.00 -5.14 15.83
N GLN A 361 -2.76 -5.85 16.94
CA GLN A 361 -1.46 -6.47 17.23
C GLN A 361 -1.32 -7.86 16.60
N PRO A 362 -0.16 -8.16 15.99
CA PRO A 362 0.14 -9.47 15.43
C PRO A 362 0.20 -10.53 16.54
N LEU A 363 -0.18 -11.77 16.21
CA LEU A 363 0.13 -12.94 17.02
C LEU A 363 1.05 -13.82 16.17
N VAL A 364 2.30 -13.97 16.58
CA VAL A 364 3.33 -14.61 15.74
C VAL A 364 3.67 -16.03 16.21
N GLU A 365 4.28 -16.82 15.33
CA GLU A 365 4.97 -18.05 15.72
C GLU A 365 6.11 -17.73 16.71
N CYS A 366 6.18 -18.47 17.82
CA CYS A 366 7.28 -18.32 18.76
C CYS A 366 8.61 -18.73 18.12
N THR A 367 9.44 -17.73 17.83
CA THR A 367 10.77 -17.85 17.24
C THR A 367 11.77 -17.01 18.03
N ASN A 368 13.06 -17.22 17.80
CA ASN A 368 14.10 -16.42 18.45
C ASN A 368 14.13 -14.95 17.98
N HIS A 369 13.54 -14.64 16.83
CA HIS A 369 13.51 -13.30 16.22
C HIS A 369 12.14 -12.60 16.34
N MET A 370 11.07 -13.34 16.64
CA MET A 370 9.70 -12.85 16.91
C MET A 370 9.04 -12.01 15.80
N CYS A 371 9.53 -12.13 14.56
CA CYS A 371 9.02 -11.32 13.44
C CYS A 371 7.76 -11.91 12.80
N PRO A 372 6.72 -11.10 12.52
CA PRO A 372 5.58 -11.49 11.70
C PRO A 372 5.98 -12.02 10.32
N ILE A 373 7.02 -11.44 9.70
CA ILE A 373 7.53 -11.83 8.38
C ILE A 373 9.00 -12.25 8.48
N LYS A 374 9.33 -13.40 7.87
CA LYS A 374 10.70 -13.86 7.65
C LYS A 374 10.96 -13.97 6.15
N ILE A 375 12.04 -13.36 5.68
CA ILE A 375 12.47 -13.42 4.28
C ILE A 375 13.77 -14.23 4.22
N ASN A 376 13.83 -15.26 3.39
CA ASN A 376 15.07 -15.97 3.07
C ASN A 376 15.52 -15.59 1.65
N TRP A 377 16.75 -15.07 1.56
CA TRP A 377 17.46 -14.88 0.30
C TRP A 377 18.47 -16.02 0.12
N HIS A 378 18.15 -16.95 -0.78
CA HIS A 378 18.93 -18.16 -1.02
C HIS A 378 19.62 -18.12 -2.39
N VAL A 379 20.96 -18.13 -2.41
CA VAL A 379 21.74 -18.21 -3.65
C VAL A 379 21.80 -19.68 -4.12
N LYS A 380 20.88 -20.07 -5.01
CA LYS A 380 20.75 -21.44 -5.55
C LYS A 380 21.91 -21.86 -6.45
N GLN A 381 22.48 -20.91 -7.20
CA GLN A 381 23.51 -21.18 -8.19
C GLN A 381 24.35 -19.92 -8.44
N ASN A 382 25.66 -20.10 -8.55
CA ASN A 382 26.64 -19.05 -8.73
C ASN A 382 27.53 -19.37 -9.94
N ASN A 383 27.08 -19.02 -11.15
CA ASN A 383 27.80 -19.28 -12.39
C ASN A 383 28.73 -18.11 -12.73
N LYS A 384 29.52 -18.20 -13.82
CA LYS A 384 30.37 -17.08 -14.28
C LYS A 384 29.53 -15.83 -14.59
N ASP A 385 28.45 -15.99 -15.35
CA ASP A 385 27.68 -14.85 -15.89
C ASP A 385 26.44 -14.47 -15.08
N TYR A 386 25.94 -15.34 -14.19
CA TYR A 386 24.68 -15.12 -13.45
C TYR A 386 24.70 -15.69 -12.03
N TRP A 387 23.98 -15.03 -11.13
CA TRP A 387 23.45 -15.64 -9.90
C TRP A 387 21.99 -16.05 -10.13
N ARG A 388 21.64 -17.27 -9.72
CA ARG A 388 20.24 -17.67 -9.53
C ARG A 388 19.90 -17.55 -8.05
N VAL A 389 18.99 -16.66 -7.73
CA VAL A 389 18.51 -16.41 -6.36
C VAL A 389 17.09 -16.95 -6.24
N LYS A 390 16.79 -17.60 -5.11
CA LYS A 390 15.44 -17.91 -4.68
C LYS A 390 15.09 -17.04 -3.48
N ILE A 391 14.01 -16.29 -3.58
CA ILE A 391 13.41 -15.58 -2.45
C ILE A 391 12.30 -16.45 -1.88
N THR A 392 12.25 -16.54 -0.56
CA THR A 392 11.13 -17.16 0.17
C THR A 392 10.63 -16.18 1.22
N ILE A 393 9.38 -15.73 1.09
CA ILE A 393 8.72 -14.87 2.08
C ILE A 393 7.76 -15.74 2.88
N THR A 394 7.99 -15.82 4.19
CA THR A 394 7.20 -16.62 5.13
C THR A 394 6.42 -15.70 6.06
N ASN A 395 5.10 -15.89 6.13
CA ASN A 395 4.24 -15.26 7.10
C ASN A 395 4.11 -16.15 8.34
N LEU A 396 4.58 -15.63 9.46
CA LEU A 396 4.55 -16.25 10.77
C LEU A 396 3.42 -15.67 11.64
N ASN A 397 2.60 -14.77 11.12
CA ASN A 397 1.46 -14.17 11.80
C ASN A 397 0.21 -15.04 11.64
N PHE A 398 -0.40 -15.42 12.76
CA PHE A 398 -1.63 -16.23 12.81
C PHE A 398 -2.91 -15.43 12.56
N ARG A 399 -2.86 -14.09 12.60
CA ARG A 399 -4.04 -13.20 12.57
C ARG A 399 -4.13 -12.28 11.35
N MET A 400 -3.17 -12.33 10.43
CA MET A 400 -3.08 -11.37 9.32
C MET A 400 -2.63 -12.03 8.03
N ASN A 401 -3.39 -11.77 6.96
CA ASN A 401 -2.99 -12.01 5.57
C ASN A 401 -2.41 -10.71 5.01
N TYR A 402 -1.42 -10.82 4.12
CA TYR A 402 -0.83 -9.68 3.40
C TYR A 402 -1.26 -9.76 1.93
N THR A 403 -2.26 -8.95 1.57
CA THR A 403 -2.77 -8.76 0.19
C THR A 403 -1.99 -7.66 -0.52
N GLU A 404 -1.76 -7.78 -1.82
CA GLU A 404 -0.97 -6.83 -2.63
C GLU A 404 0.43 -6.59 -2.07
N TRP A 405 0.98 -7.60 -1.37
CA TRP A 405 2.27 -7.50 -0.71
C TRP A 405 3.38 -7.15 -1.72
N ASN A 406 4.35 -6.37 -1.25
CA ASN A 406 5.53 -6.02 -2.03
C ASN A 406 6.81 -6.19 -1.22
N LEU A 407 7.90 -6.33 -1.96
CA LEU A 407 9.26 -6.49 -1.46
C LEU A 407 10.13 -5.48 -2.22
N VAL A 408 10.66 -4.48 -1.52
CA VAL A 408 11.70 -3.61 -2.08
C VAL A 408 13.05 -4.13 -1.64
N VAL A 409 13.98 -4.29 -2.58
CA VAL A 409 15.33 -4.76 -2.30
C VAL A 409 16.32 -3.75 -2.85
N GLN A 410 17.39 -3.50 -2.10
CA GLN A 410 18.57 -2.78 -2.59
C GLN A 410 19.70 -3.79 -2.82
N HIS A 411 20.12 -3.94 -4.07
CA HIS A 411 21.20 -4.82 -4.52
C HIS A 411 21.98 -4.13 -5.64
N PRO A 412 23.32 -4.03 -5.59
CA PRO A 412 24.15 -3.26 -6.52
C PRO A 412 24.25 -3.83 -7.95
N ASN A 413 23.30 -4.68 -8.35
CA ASN A 413 23.31 -5.41 -9.61
C ASN A 413 21.86 -5.61 -10.15
N PHE A 414 20.91 -4.77 -9.76
CA PHE A 414 19.53 -4.82 -10.30
C PHE A 414 19.39 -4.17 -11.67
N ASP A 415 20.35 -3.32 -12.07
CA ASP A 415 20.55 -2.82 -13.44
C ASP A 415 20.51 -3.93 -14.50
N ASN A 416 20.81 -5.18 -14.12
CA ASN A 416 20.91 -6.35 -15.00
C ASN A 416 20.03 -7.55 -14.57
N ILE A 417 18.79 -7.32 -14.10
CA ILE A 417 17.79 -8.40 -13.97
C ILE A 417 17.45 -8.93 -15.37
N THR A 418 17.63 -10.24 -15.60
CA THR A 418 17.37 -10.85 -16.91
C THR A 418 16.15 -11.76 -16.94
N GLN A 419 15.80 -12.42 -15.84
CA GLN A 419 14.61 -13.27 -15.73
C GLN A 419 13.98 -13.17 -14.34
N LEU A 420 12.65 -13.20 -14.32
CA LEU A 420 11.79 -13.10 -13.15
C LEU A 420 10.72 -14.19 -13.25
N PHE A 421 10.59 -15.02 -12.20
CA PHE A 421 9.62 -16.11 -12.17
C PHE A 421 8.59 -15.89 -11.06
N GLY A 422 7.32 -15.74 -11.44
CA GLY A 422 6.19 -15.63 -10.52
C GLY A 422 6.08 -14.31 -9.77
N LEU A 423 6.66 -13.22 -10.28
CA LEU A 423 6.61 -11.87 -9.69
C LEU A 423 6.44 -10.80 -10.75
N ASN A 424 5.77 -9.72 -10.37
CA ASN A 424 5.87 -8.43 -11.04
C ASN A 424 7.11 -7.66 -10.55
N TYR A 425 7.58 -6.70 -11.35
CA TYR A 425 8.82 -5.96 -11.10
C TYR A 425 8.72 -4.50 -11.57
N LYS A 426 9.33 -3.58 -10.80
CA LYS A 426 9.55 -2.18 -11.17
C LYS A 426 10.89 -1.71 -10.56
N PRO A 427 11.83 -1.15 -11.34
CA PRO A 427 13.00 -0.47 -10.79
C PRO A 427 12.58 0.80 -10.03
N LEU A 428 13.25 1.12 -8.93
CA LEU A 428 13.06 2.36 -8.19
C LEU A 428 14.32 3.22 -8.30
N THR A 429 14.16 4.41 -8.88
CA THR A 429 15.26 5.35 -9.19
C THR A 429 15.02 6.72 -8.56
N PRO A 430 14.89 6.79 -7.21
CA PRO A 430 14.41 7.99 -6.49
C PRO A 430 15.27 9.25 -6.70
N TYR A 431 16.52 9.10 -7.12
CA TYR A 431 17.45 10.20 -7.37
C TYR A 431 17.82 10.39 -8.86
N GLY A 432 17.15 9.69 -9.77
CA GLY A 432 17.46 9.66 -11.21
C GLY A 432 18.16 8.37 -11.66
N GLY A 433 18.36 8.23 -12.98
CA GLY A 433 18.79 6.98 -13.62
C GLY A 433 20.26 6.59 -13.47
N ASP A 434 21.06 7.36 -12.73
CA ASP A 434 22.48 7.08 -12.48
C ASP A 434 22.68 6.02 -11.37
N ILE A 435 21.64 5.70 -10.60
CA ILE A 435 21.66 4.68 -9.55
C ILE A 435 20.39 3.83 -9.67
N ASN A 436 20.51 2.60 -10.21
CA ASN A 436 19.39 1.66 -10.40
C ASN A 436 19.52 0.43 -9.49
N ASP A 437 20.17 0.59 -8.32
CA ASP A 437 20.48 -0.47 -7.37
C ASP A 437 19.27 -0.95 -6.54
N THR A 438 18.07 -0.43 -6.81
CA THR A 438 16.87 -0.70 -6.02
C THR A 438 15.71 -1.16 -6.89
N ALA A 439 15.05 -2.23 -6.47
CA ALA A 439 13.96 -2.88 -7.20
C ALA A 439 12.77 -3.17 -6.29
N MET A 440 11.55 -2.89 -6.77
CA MET A 440 10.31 -3.37 -6.16
C MET A 440 9.81 -4.61 -6.88
N PHE A 441 9.41 -5.61 -6.10
CA PHE A 441 8.75 -6.83 -6.55
C PHE A 441 7.41 -7.00 -5.84
N TRP A 442 6.42 -7.59 -6.50
CA TRP A 442 5.13 -7.92 -5.88
C TRP A 442 4.48 -9.14 -6.52
N GLY A 443 3.52 -9.73 -5.81
CA GLY A 443 2.77 -10.90 -6.31
C GLY A 443 1.99 -10.61 -7.60
N VAL A 444 1.77 -11.66 -8.38
CA VAL A 444 0.90 -11.65 -9.56
C VAL A 444 -0.54 -11.89 -9.11
N LYS A 445 -1.44 -11.02 -9.59
CA LYS A 445 -2.86 -11.02 -9.22
C LYS A 445 -3.52 -12.37 -9.50
N SER A 446 -4.29 -12.87 -8.53
CA SER A 446 -4.94 -14.20 -8.58
C SER A 446 -3.99 -15.40 -8.64
N TYR A 447 -2.68 -15.23 -8.34
CA TYR A 447 -1.70 -16.33 -8.29
C TYR A 447 -0.98 -16.38 -6.94
N ASN A 448 -0.30 -15.30 -6.57
CA ASN A 448 0.46 -15.20 -5.32
C ASN A 448 0.46 -13.78 -4.74
N ASP A 449 -0.51 -12.95 -5.11
CA ASP A 449 -0.78 -11.60 -4.58
C ASP A 449 -1.32 -11.59 -3.13
N VAL A 450 -1.68 -12.75 -2.60
CA VAL A 450 -2.07 -12.91 -1.18
C VAL A 450 -1.10 -13.87 -0.49
N LEU A 451 -0.35 -13.34 0.46
CA LEU A 451 0.44 -14.12 1.41
C LEU A 451 -0.45 -14.40 2.63
N MET A 452 -0.97 -15.62 2.72
CA MET A 452 -1.88 -16.01 3.81
C MET A 452 -1.16 -16.01 5.17
N GLN A 453 -1.93 -16.02 6.25
CA GLN A 453 -1.51 -16.29 7.63
C GLN A 453 -0.73 -17.62 7.76
N GLU A 454 -0.04 -17.81 8.89
CA GLU A 454 0.78 -19.00 9.16
C GLU A 454 0.05 -20.30 8.80
N GLY A 455 0.74 -21.16 8.04
CA GLY A 455 0.24 -22.44 7.56
C GLY A 455 0.78 -22.77 6.16
N LYS A 456 0.18 -23.77 5.50
CA LYS A 456 0.64 -24.29 4.19
C LYS A 456 0.67 -23.25 3.06
N LEU A 457 -0.12 -22.18 3.17
CA LEU A 457 -0.18 -21.07 2.20
C LEU A 457 0.47 -19.78 2.73
N GLY A 458 1.05 -19.81 3.94
CA GLY A 458 1.78 -18.69 4.54
C GLY A 458 3.21 -18.58 4.03
N THR A 459 3.48 -18.99 2.80
CA THR A 459 4.82 -18.91 2.19
C THR A 459 4.70 -18.68 0.69
N VAL A 460 5.35 -17.63 0.19
CA VAL A 460 5.52 -17.37 -1.25
C VAL A 460 6.98 -17.58 -1.62
N GLN A 461 7.21 -18.22 -2.76
CA GLN A 461 8.55 -18.46 -3.31
C GLN A 461 8.63 -17.92 -4.74
N SER A 462 9.78 -17.33 -5.08
CA SER A 462 10.08 -16.81 -6.41
C SER A 462 11.57 -17.01 -6.74
N GLU A 463 11.89 -16.97 -8.03
CA GLU A 463 13.29 -17.06 -8.50
C GLU A 463 13.65 -15.86 -9.37
N LEU A 464 14.86 -15.35 -9.15
CA LEU A 464 15.48 -14.24 -9.86
C LEU A 464 16.73 -14.75 -10.59
N LEU A 465 16.99 -14.22 -11.79
CA LEU A 465 18.28 -14.35 -12.46
C LEU A 465 18.94 -12.96 -12.57
N LEU A 466 20.05 -12.80 -11.85
CA LEU A 466 20.84 -11.56 -11.81
C LEU A 466 22.10 -11.77 -12.65
N ARG A 467 22.27 -11.01 -13.74
CA ARG A 467 23.45 -11.12 -14.60
C ARG A 467 24.60 -10.30 -14.02
N LYS A 468 25.75 -10.92 -13.80
CA LYS A 468 26.94 -10.24 -13.28
C LYS A 468 27.50 -9.28 -14.34
N ASP A 469 27.87 -8.08 -13.92
CA ASP A 469 28.72 -7.19 -14.71
C ASP A 469 30.19 -7.36 -14.28
N SER A 470 31.05 -7.74 -15.22
CA SER A 470 32.48 -7.95 -14.97
C SER A 470 33.26 -6.67 -14.70
N LYS A 471 32.68 -5.48 -14.92
CA LYS A 471 33.30 -4.19 -14.59
C LYS A 471 33.09 -3.78 -13.14
N THR A 472 32.01 -4.23 -12.50
CA THR A 472 31.62 -3.89 -11.13
C THR A 472 31.78 -5.05 -10.15
N PHE A 473 31.77 -6.30 -10.63
CA PHE A 473 31.92 -7.49 -9.80
C PHE A 473 33.38 -7.95 -9.66
N ILE A 474 33.89 -7.91 -8.42
CA ILE A 474 35.12 -8.61 -8.00
C ILE A 474 34.76 -9.80 -7.11
N PHE A 475 35.40 -10.96 -7.36
CA PHE A 475 35.09 -12.21 -6.67
C PHE A 475 35.32 -12.12 -5.16
N GLU A 476 36.34 -11.37 -4.74
CA GLU A 476 36.74 -11.14 -3.35
C GLU A 476 35.65 -10.54 -2.43
N LYS A 477 34.58 -9.94 -2.98
CA LYS A 477 33.55 -9.23 -2.19
C LYS A 477 32.12 -9.74 -2.37
N GLY A 478 31.92 -10.89 -3.00
CA GLY A 478 30.73 -11.74 -2.77
C GLY A 478 29.34 -11.09 -2.90
N TRP A 479 29.15 -10.16 -3.85
CA TRP A 479 27.91 -9.38 -4.05
C TRP A 479 26.67 -10.17 -4.52
N ALA A 480 26.42 -11.36 -3.99
CA ALA A 480 25.24 -12.19 -4.28
C ALA A 480 24.05 -11.94 -3.32
N PHE A 481 24.23 -11.04 -2.35
CA PHE A 481 23.30 -10.78 -1.24
C PHE A 481 22.87 -9.30 -1.19
N PRO A 482 21.64 -9.01 -0.75
CA PRO A 482 21.12 -7.65 -0.72
C PRO A 482 21.73 -6.83 0.42
N ARG A 483 21.74 -5.51 0.23
CA ARG A 483 22.19 -4.52 1.23
C ARG A 483 21.06 -4.10 2.17
N ARG A 484 19.84 -3.99 1.63
CA ARG A 484 18.61 -3.65 2.36
C ARG A 484 17.43 -4.38 1.75
N VAL A 485 16.42 -4.65 2.58
CA VAL A 485 15.16 -5.28 2.18
C VAL A 485 14.03 -4.60 2.95
N TYR A 486 12.95 -4.26 2.28
CA TYR A 486 11.71 -3.76 2.87
C TYR A 486 10.55 -4.65 2.47
N PHE A 487 9.59 -4.83 3.37
CA PHE A 487 8.35 -5.56 3.11
C PHE A 487 7.16 -4.64 3.35
N ASN A 488 6.30 -4.44 2.35
CA ASN A 488 5.21 -3.45 2.37
C ASN A 488 5.66 -2.02 2.79
N GLY A 489 6.93 -1.70 2.50
CA GLY A 489 7.60 -0.46 2.89
C GLY A 489 8.24 -0.43 4.27
N ASP A 490 8.08 -1.45 5.12
CA ASP A 490 8.78 -1.52 6.40
C ASP A 490 10.19 -2.10 6.23
N ASN A 491 11.20 -1.46 6.81
CA ASN A 491 12.59 -1.88 6.70
C ASN A 491 12.85 -3.15 7.53
N CYS A 492 13.36 -4.19 6.90
CA CYS A 492 13.61 -5.48 7.54
C CYS A 492 14.99 -5.53 8.20
N VAL A 493 15.09 -6.22 9.34
CA VAL A 493 16.37 -6.42 10.02
C VAL A 493 17.24 -7.38 9.21
N MET A 494 18.38 -6.87 8.74
CA MET A 494 19.40 -7.64 8.03
C MET A 494 20.38 -8.29 9.03
N PRO A 495 20.93 -9.49 8.74
CA PRO A 495 22.11 -10.00 9.43
C PRO A 495 23.31 -9.06 9.26
N ALA A 496 24.28 -9.15 10.16
CA ALA A 496 25.52 -8.37 10.04
C ALA A 496 26.36 -8.85 8.83
N PRO A 497 26.94 -7.95 8.01
CA PRO A 497 27.65 -8.30 6.77
C PRO A 497 28.77 -9.32 6.94
N GLU A 498 29.48 -9.29 8.06
CA GLU A 498 30.55 -10.23 8.43
C GLU A 498 30.07 -11.68 8.57
N ASN A 499 28.78 -11.90 8.82
CA ASN A 499 28.20 -13.23 8.93
C ASN A 499 27.68 -13.78 7.59
N TYR A 500 27.70 -13.00 6.50
CA TYR A 500 27.14 -13.44 5.21
C TYR A 500 27.83 -14.71 4.68
N PRO A 501 27.11 -15.63 3.99
CA PRO A 501 27.71 -16.86 3.50
C PRO A 501 28.89 -16.59 2.56
N SER A 502 30.10 -16.89 3.03
CA SER A 502 31.34 -16.73 2.27
C SER A 502 31.34 -17.61 1.01
N LEU A 503 31.95 -17.10 -0.06
CA LEU A 503 32.28 -17.93 -1.21
C LEU A 503 33.27 -19.02 -0.78
N PRO A 504 33.22 -20.23 -1.37
CA PRO A 504 34.25 -21.23 -1.14
C PRO A 504 35.60 -20.64 -1.52
N MET A 505 36.60 -20.86 -0.67
CA MET A 505 37.99 -20.51 -1.01
C MET A 505 38.41 -21.33 -2.23
N GLN A 506 39.17 -20.70 -3.10
CA GLN A 506 39.69 -21.34 -4.31
C GLN A 506 41.04 -21.93 -3.94
N ASP A 507 41.08 -23.26 -3.75
CA ASP A 507 42.31 -24.05 -3.61
C ASP A 507 43.11 -24.09 -4.94
#